data_AF-A0A0F4JGE5-F1
#
_entry.id   AF-A0A0F4JGE5-F1
#
_cell.length_a   1.000
_cell.length_b   1.000
_cell.length_c   1.000
_cell.angle_alpha   90.00
_cell.angle_beta   90.00
_cell.angle_gamma   90.00
#
_symmetry.space_group_name_H-M   'P 1'
#
loop_
_entity.id
_entity.type
_entity.pdbx_description
1 polymer ?
#
loop_
_entity_poly.entity_id
_entity_poly.type
_entity_poly.pdbx_seq_one_letter_code
_entity_poly.pdbx_strand_id
1 'polypeptide(L)'
;MTTTLDPAAQSAVVLRPARLSLTPKTALAGRLDGAWWPHSRDLEAELPALAAALDETWGRITRVLVNPSRWPVVPRTVTVAVAGHLLHVGWFTEQDPDKLILLSYTVGRWDLLVIPPETEPAAAARLLAAAAIPGSVLAADALMANETVIGRSIREALRREATWEDEGGACMSPYGNPMGRTALPLPGHGRR
;
A
#
# COMPACT_ATOMS: atom_id res chain seq x y z
N MET A 1 -10.85 -2.15 -56.68
CA MET A 1 -10.68 -3.06 -55.54
C MET A 1 -10.75 -2.22 -54.28
N THR A 2 -11.87 -2.27 -53.58
CA THR A 2 -12.17 -1.38 -52.45
C THR A 2 -11.86 -2.14 -51.17
N THR A 3 -10.80 -1.76 -50.47
CA THR A 3 -10.46 -2.33 -49.16
C THR A 3 -11.39 -1.70 -48.12
N THR A 4 -12.43 -2.44 -47.73
CA THR A 4 -13.27 -2.11 -46.59
C THR A 4 -12.43 -2.27 -45.32
N LEU A 5 -12.00 -1.15 -44.73
CA LEU A 5 -11.44 -1.13 -43.39
C LEU A 5 -12.58 -1.26 -42.39
N ASP A 6 -12.59 -2.42 -41.74
CA ASP A 6 -13.51 -2.83 -40.69
C ASP A 6 -13.39 -1.87 -39.47
N PRO A 7 -14.45 -1.15 -39.06
CA PRO A 7 -14.42 -0.31 -37.87
C PRO A 7 -14.58 -1.09 -36.55
N ALA A 8 -14.59 -2.42 -36.57
CA ALA A 8 -14.63 -3.26 -35.36
C ALA A 8 -13.22 -3.56 -34.79
N ALA A 9 -12.29 -2.61 -34.89
CA ALA A 9 -11.11 -2.59 -34.03
C ALA A 9 -11.60 -2.33 -32.60
N GLN A 10 -11.96 -3.44 -31.97
CA GLN A 10 -12.35 -3.62 -30.60
C GLN A 10 -11.65 -2.58 -29.72
N SER A 11 -12.44 -1.67 -29.15
CA SER A 11 -12.10 -0.97 -27.93
C SER A 11 -11.92 -2.02 -26.83
N ALA A 12 -10.80 -2.74 -26.88
CA ALA A 12 -10.28 -3.45 -25.73
C ALA A 12 -10.04 -2.35 -24.72
N VAL A 13 -11.00 -2.15 -23.81
CA VAL A 13 -10.81 -1.35 -22.63
C VAL A 13 -9.57 -1.93 -21.98
N VAL A 14 -8.45 -1.20 -22.06
CA VAL A 14 -7.20 -1.58 -21.40
C VAL A 14 -7.48 -1.44 -19.90
N LEU A 15 -8.04 -2.49 -19.31
CA LEU A 15 -8.29 -2.54 -17.87
C LEU A 15 -6.91 -2.53 -17.21
N ARG A 16 -6.67 -1.48 -16.41
CA ARG A 16 -5.45 -1.43 -15.61
C ARG A 16 -5.48 -2.60 -14.63
N PRO A 17 -4.38 -3.36 -14.48
CA PRO A 17 -4.35 -4.49 -13.56
C PRO A 17 -4.65 -3.99 -12.15
N ALA A 18 -5.63 -4.62 -11.49
CA ALA A 18 -6.00 -4.26 -10.12
C ALA A 18 -4.81 -4.53 -9.19
N ARG A 19 -4.43 -3.55 -8.36
CA ARG A 19 -3.40 -3.73 -7.33
C ARG A 19 -4.04 -4.37 -6.11
N LEU A 20 -3.96 -5.68 -6.03
CA LEU A 20 -4.65 -6.49 -5.04
C LEU A 20 -3.63 -7.39 -4.32
N SER A 21 -3.81 -7.56 -3.02
CA SER A 21 -3.12 -8.57 -2.24
C SER A 21 -4.15 -9.33 -1.43
N LEU A 22 -4.26 -10.63 -1.69
CA LEU A 22 -5.23 -11.50 -1.05
C LEU A 22 -4.56 -12.35 0.02
N THR A 23 -5.28 -12.60 1.09
CA THR A 23 -4.87 -13.57 2.10
C THR A 23 -4.95 -14.97 1.47
N PRO A 24 -3.85 -15.75 1.47
CA PRO A 24 -3.90 -17.11 0.94
C PRO A 24 -4.90 -17.94 1.74
N LYS A 25 -5.59 -18.85 1.05
CA LYS A 25 -6.63 -19.70 1.63
C LYS A 25 -5.99 -20.70 2.61
N THR A 26 -5.91 -20.29 3.87
CA THR A 26 -5.39 -21.12 4.97
C THR A 26 -6.52 -21.47 5.94
N ALA A 27 -6.27 -22.41 6.86
CA ALA A 27 -7.24 -22.77 7.90
C ALA A 27 -7.51 -21.63 8.92
N LEU A 28 -6.72 -20.55 8.88
CA LEU A 28 -6.85 -19.40 9.76
C LEU A 28 -7.79 -18.37 9.11
N ALA A 29 -9.01 -18.27 9.63
CA ALA A 29 -9.93 -17.21 9.27
C ALA A 29 -9.43 -15.87 9.85
N GLY A 30 -8.97 -14.97 8.99
CA GLY A 30 -8.65 -13.59 9.34
C GLY A 30 -9.91 -12.72 9.37
N ARG A 31 -9.78 -11.51 9.90
CA ARG A 31 -10.84 -10.48 9.87
C ARG A 31 -10.95 -9.79 8.51
N LEU A 32 -9.87 -9.84 7.73
CA LEU A 32 -9.79 -9.32 6.37
C LEU A 32 -9.28 -10.43 5.44
N ASP A 33 -9.88 -10.51 4.26
CA ASP A 33 -9.54 -11.46 3.20
C ASP A 33 -8.48 -10.90 2.24
N GLY A 34 -8.09 -9.64 2.44
CA GLY A 34 -7.01 -8.99 1.70
C GLY A 34 -7.10 -7.47 1.71
N ALA A 35 -6.34 -6.86 0.82
CA ALA A 35 -6.36 -5.43 0.55
C ALA A 35 -6.35 -5.13 -0.95
N TRP A 36 -6.97 -4.02 -1.29
CA TRP A 36 -7.08 -3.48 -2.62
C TRP A 36 -6.64 -2.02 -2.63
N TRP A 37 -5.77 -1.69 -3.57
CA TRP A 37 -5.29 -0.33 -3.81
C TRP A 37 -5.81 0.17 -5.17
N PRO A 38 -6.96 0.88 -5.19
CA PRO A 38 -7.48 1.49 -6.40
C PRO A 38 -6.52 2.53 -6.99
N HIS A 39 -6.60 2.76 -8.31
CA HIS A 39 -5.86 3.86 -8.95
C HIS A 39 -6.60 5.19 -8.85
N SER A 40 -7.93 5.15 -8.71
CA SER A 40 -8.82 6.31 -8.63
C SER A 40 -9.96 6.07 -7.63
N ARG A 41 -10.64 7.15 -7.21
CA ARG A 41 -11.88 7.07 -6.42
C ARG A 41 -13.12 6.88 -7.28
N ASP A 42 -12.96 6.41 -8.52
CA ASP A 42 -14.05 6.13 -9.44
C ASP A 42 -14.40 4.63 -9.42
N LEU A 43 -15.51 4.29 -8.77
CA LEU A 43 -15.96 2.90 -8.68
C LEU A 43 -16.36 2.30 -10.03
N GLU A 44 -16.87 3.10 -10.97
CA GLU A 44 -17.30 2.57 -12.27
C GLU A 44 -16.11 2.11 -13.11
N ALA A 45 -14.99 2.82 -13.03
CA ALA A 45 -13.76 2.48 -13.72
C ALA A 45 -12.97 1.36 -13.03
N GLU A 46 -12.99 1.32 -11.70
CA GLU A 46 -12.12 0.46 -10.90
C GLU A 46 -12.73 -0.92 -10.60
N LEU A 47 -14.05 -1.00 -10.39
CA LEU A 47 -14.73 -2.26 -10.07
C LEU A 47 -14.64 -3.33 -11.17
N PRO A 48 -14.70 -3.01 -12.48
CA PRO A 48 -14.54 -4.01 -13.53
C PRO A 48 -13.16 -4.69 -13.49
N ALA A 49 -12.10 -3.94 -13.24
CA ALA A 49 -10.75 -4.48 -13.11
C ALA A 49 -10.59 -5.33 -11.85
N LEU A 50 -11.17 -4.90 -10.73
CA LEU A 50 -11.20 -5.67 -9.48
C LEU A 50 -11.98 -6.98 -9.66
N ALA A 51 -13.16 -6.92 -10.27
CA ALA A 51 -13.99 -8.09 -10.52
C ALA A 51 -13.27 -9.10 -11.43
N ALA A 52 -12.60 -8.65 -12.49
CA ALA A 52 -11.83 -9.52 -13.38
C ALA A 52 -10.67 -10.23 -12.65
N ALA A 53 -9.92 -9.52 -11.81
CA ALA A 53 -8.81 -10.11 -11.04
C ALA A 53 -9.30 -11.14 -10.00
N LEU A 54 -10.52 -10.95 -9.49
CA LEU A 54 -11.12 -11.82 -8.48
C LEU A 54 -11.89 -12.99 -9.08
N ASP A 55 -12.36 -12.89 -10.33
CA ASP A 55 -13.13 -13.94 -10.99
C ASP A 55 -12.35 -15.26 -11.08
N GLU A 56 -11.03 -15.19 -11.34
CA GLU A 56 -10.17 -16.37 -11.40
C GLU A 56 -9.98 -17.07 -10.04
N THR A 57 -9.92 -16.30 -8.95
CA THR A 57 -9.58 -16.83 -7.61
C THR A 57 -10.81 -17.19 -6.79
N TRP A 58 -11.89 -16.42 -6.94
CA TRP A 58 -13.07 -16.46 -6.08
C TRP A 58 -14.36 -16.73 -6.87
N GLY A 59 -14.32 -16.51 -8.18
CA GLY A 59 -15.48 -16.58 -9.05
C GLY A 59 -16.29 -15.29 -9.06
N ARG A 60 -17.48 -15.40 -9.66
CA ARG A 60 -18.30 -14.24 -10.00
C ARG A 60 -18.76 -13.47 -8.78
N ILE A 61 -18.41 -12.19 -8.73
CA ILE A 61 -18.88 -11.23 -7.74
C ILE A 61 -20.23 -10.67 -8.18
N THR A 62 -21.19 -10.60 -7.28
CA THR A 62 -22.53 -10.10 -7.61
C THR A 62 -22.87 -8.81 -6.89
N ARG A 63 -22.26 -8.55 -5.73
CA ARG A 63 -22.50 -7.32 -4.98
C ARG A 63 -21.25 -6.82 -4.28
N VAL A 64 -21.10 -5.49 -4.26
CA VAL A 64 -20.05 -4.77 -3.53
C VAL A 64 -20.72 -3.81 -2.57
N LEU A 65 -20.22 -3.72 -1.35
CA LEU A 65 -20.65 -2.75 -0.34
C LEU A 65 -19.47 -1.88 0.06
N VAL A 66 -19.64 -0.57 -0.11
CA VAL A 66 -18.62 0.43 0.21
C VAL A 66 -19.14 1.44 1.23
N ASN A 67 -18.23 2.13 1.92
CA ASN A 67 -18.61 3.29 2.71
C ASN A 67 -18.54 4.57 1.84
N PRO A 68 -19.62 5.36 1.70
CA PRO A 68 -19.63 6.53 0.83
C PRO A 68 -18.68 7.66 1.27
N SER A 69 -18.15 7.65 2.50
CA SER A 69 -17.23 8.68 3.01
C SER A 69 -15.94 8.79 2.21
N ARG A 70 -15.48 7.71 1.55
CA ARG A 70 -14.25 7.73 0.72
C ARG A 70 -14.52 7.73 -0.78
N TRP A 71 -15.77 7.56 -1.20
CA TRP A 71 -16.15 7.45 -2.60
C TRP A 71 -17.06 8.64 -2.99
N PRO A 72 -16.59 9.59 -3.82
CA PRO A 72 -17.36 10.77 -4.18
C PRO A 72 -18.62 10.44 -4.99
N VAL A 73 -18.58 9.37 -5.78
CA VAL A 73 -19.71 8.86 -6.55
C VAL A 73 -19.85 7.37 -6.25
N VAL A 74 -21.03 6.97 -5.79
CA VAL A 74 -21.37 5.55 -5.58
C VAL A 74 -22.47 5.18 -6.58
N PRO A 75 -22.12 4.54 -7.71
CA PRO A 75 -23.12 4.03 -8.64
C PRO A 75 -23.98 2.97 -7.96
N ARG A 76 -25.19 2.73 -8.45
CA ARG A 76 -26.05 1.62 -7.95
C ARG A 76 -25.68 0.29 -8.58
N THR A 77 -25.19 0.33 -9.81
CA THR A 77 -24.83 -0.83 -10.64
C THR A 77 -23.68 -0.48 -11.55
N VAL A 78 -22.71 -1.37 -11.67
CA VAL A 78 -21.57 -1.24 -12.59
C VAL A 78 -21.56 -2.44 -13.53
N THR A 79 -21.34 -2.19 -14.82
CA THR A 79 -21.25 -3.28 -15.81
C THR A 79 -19.82 -3.79 -15.90
N VAL A 80 -19.61 -5.07 -15.60
CA VAL A 80 -18.32 -5.74 -15.76
C VAL A 80 -18.23 -6.27 -17.19
N ALA A 81 -17.56 -5.54 -18.07
CA ALA A 81 -17.47 -5.88 -19.50
C ALA A 81 -16.84 -7.27 -19.75
N VAL A 82 -15.83 -7.65 -18.96
CA VAL A 82 -15.11 -8.93 -19.11
C VAL A 82 -16.01 -10.13 -18.84
N ALA A 83 -16.88 -10.02 -17.84
CA ALA A 83 -17.72 -11.11 -17.39
C ALA A 83 -19.20 -10.92 -17.76
N GLY A 84 -19.49 -9.92 -18.61
CA GLY A 84 -20.82 -9.66 -19.18
C GLY A 84 -21.95 -9.50 -18.17
N HIS A 85 -21.68 -8.99 -16.97
CA HIS A 85 -22.69 -8.91 -15.91
C HIS A 85 -22.72 -7.61 -15.13
N LEU A 86 -23.87 -7.39 -14.48
CA LEU A 86 -24.11 -6.26 -13.60
C LEU A 86 -23.64 -6.59 -12.19
N LEU A 87 -22.77 -5.75 -11.67
CA LEU A 87 -22.29 -5.74 -10.30
C LEU A 87 -23.12 -4.73 -9.51
N HIS A 88 -23.84 -5.19 -8.49
CA HIS A 88 -24.62 -4.31 -7.65
C HIS A 88 -23.71 -3.61 -6.63
N VAL A 89 -23.78 -2.29 -6.56
CA VAL A 89 -23.01 -1.51 -5.61
C VAL A 89 -23.97 -0.94 -4.57
N GLY A 90 -23.82 -1.42 -3.34
CA GLY A 90 -24.51 -0.88 -2.18
C GLY A 90 -23.55 -0.05 -1.33
N TRP A 91 -24.11 0.70 -0.39
CA TRP A 91 -23.32 1.51 0.51
C TRP A 91 -23.89 1.50 1.93
N PHE A 92 -22.99 1.58 2.91
CA PHE A 92 -23.33 1.67 4.33
C PHE A 92 -22.40 2.67 5.00
N THR A 93 -22.97 3.64 5.72
CA THR A 93 -22.21 4.66 6.47
C THR A 93 -21.61 4.13 7.77
N GLU A 94 -22.22 3.09 8.36
CA GLU A 94 -21.79 2.47 9.62
C GLU A 94 -20.56 1.57 9.46
N GLN A 95 -20.22 1.19 8.23
CA GLN A 95 -19.05 0.36 7.93
C GLN A 95 -17.76 1.16 8.06
N ASP A 96 -16.62 0.51 8.29
CA ASP A 96 -15.33 1.21 8.23
C ASP A 96 -15.12 1.91 6.86
N PRO A 97 -14.65 3.17 6.84
CA PRO A 97 -14.45 3.95 5.60
C PRO A 97 -13.48 3.29 4.62
N ASP A 98 -12.48 2.59 5.15
CA ASP A 98 -11.44 1.88 4.41
C ASP A 98 -11.79 0.40 4.21
N LYS A 99 -13.04 0.00 4.40
CA LYS A 99 -13.47 -1.37 4.18
C LYS A 99 -14.36 -1.48 2.96
N LEU A 100 -14.19 -2.56 2.21
CA LEU A 100 -15.02 -2.93 1.08
C LEU A 100 -15.44 -4.39 1.25
N ILE A 101 -16.74 -4.63 1.22
CA ILE A 101 -17.30 -5.97 1.34
C ILE A 101 -17.70 -6.44 -0.06
N LEU A 102 -17.20 -7.58 -0.47
CA LEU A 102 -17.62 -8.25 -1.68
C LEU A 102 -18.53 -9.42 -1.31
N LEU A 103 -19.54 -9.66 -2.11
CA LEU A 103 -20.44 -10.80 -1.99
C LEU A 103 -20.47 -11.57 -3.32
N SER A 104 -20.28 -12.87 -3.20
CA SER A 104 -20.40 -13.85 -4.26
C SER A 104 -21.38 -14.94 -3.84
N TYR A 105 -22.17 -15.45 -4.81
CA TYR A 105 -23.09 -16.56 -4.56
C TYR A 105 -22.37 -17.90 -4.34
N THR A 106 -21.15 -18.06 -4.83
CA THR A 106 -20.42 -19.33 -4.80
C THR A 106 -19.61 -19.49 -3.52
N VAL A 107 -18.90 -18.44 -3.11
CA VAL A 107 -17.91 -18.54 -2.02
C VAL A 107 -18.28 -17.66 -0.81
N GLY A 108 -19.27 -16.78 -0.93
CA GLY A 108 -19.84 -16.04 0.19
C GLY A 108 -19.35 -14.59 0.27
N ARG A 109 -18.80 -14.19 1.42
CA ARG A 109 -18.45 -12.80 1.73
C ARG A 109 -16.94 -12.63 1.89
N TRP A 110 -16.37 -11.61 1.25
CA TRP A 110 -14.99 -11.15 1.47
C TRP A 110 -14.94 -9.73 2.00
N ASP A 111 -14.11 -9.50 3.00
CA ASP A 111 -13.86 -8.19 3.60
C ASP A 111 -12.46 -7.72 3.20
N LEU A 112 -12.38 -6.73 2.29
CA LEU A 112 -11.13 -6.15 1.81
C LEU A 112 -10.86 -4.78 2.46
N LEU A 113 -9.59 -4.50 2.75
CA LEU A 113 -9.10 -3.15 3.05
C LEU A 113 -8.95 -2.36 1.75
N VAL A 114 -9.58 -1.19 1.65
CA VAL A 114 -9.37 -0.22 0.57
C VAL A 114 -8.30 0.77 1.00
N ILE A 115 -7.19 0.80 0.27
CA ILE A 115 -6.12 1.77 0.49
C ILE A 115 -6.42 3.00 -0.36
N PRO A 116 -6.50 4.22 0.21
CA PRO A 116 -6.76 5.42 -0.58
C PRO A 116 -5.70 5.60 -1.70
N PRO A 117 -6.09 6.03 -2.91
CA PRO A 117 -5.15 6.18 -4.03
C PRO A 117 -4.08 7.25 -3.75
N GLU A 118 -4.35 8.20 -2.85
CA GLU A 118 -3.40 9.23 -2.42
C GLU A 118 -2.34 8.72 -1.43
N THR A 119 -2.43 7.45 -1.02
CA THR A 119 -1.45 6.82 -0.12
C THR A 119 -0.12 6.65 -0.84
N GLU A 120 0.97 7.07 -0.17
CA GLU A 120 2.34 6.88 -0.65
C GLU A 120 2.60 5.41 -1.06
N PRO A 121 3.24 5.13 -2.21
CA PRO A 121 3.41 3.76 -2.72
C PRO A 121 4.09 2.82 -1.72
N ALA A 122 5.06 3.31 -0.94
CA ALA A 122 5.72 2.51 0.08
C ALA A 122 4.79 2.16 1.25
N ALA A 123 3.89 3.06 1.63
CA ALA A 123 2.88 2.83 2.65
C ALA A 123 1.78 1.87 2.13
N ALA A 124 1.34 2.06 0.89
CA ALA A 124 0.38 1.16 0.25
C ALA A 124 0.92 -0.26 0.14
N ALA A 125 2.20 -0.44 -0.22
CA ALA A 125 2.84 -1.75 -0.27
C ALA A 125 2.88 -2.44 1.12
N ARG A 126 3.17 -1.69 2.19
CA ARG A 126 3.12 -2.22 3.56
C ARG A 126 1.72 -2.62 3.98
N LEU A 127 0.71 -1.81 3.66
CA LEU A 127 -0.70 -2.12 3.94
C LEU A 127 -1.18 -3.34 3.17
N LEU A 128 -0.83 -3.45 1.88
CA LEU A 128 -1.12 -4.63 1.06
C LEU A 128 -0.53 -5.89 1.69
N ALA A 129 0.75 -5.84 2.10
CA ALA A 129 1.41 -6.97 2.74
C ALA A 129 0.80 -7.32 4.10
N ALA A 130 0.46 -6.31 4.92
CA ALA A 130 -0.10 -6.52 6.26
C ALA A 130 -1.52 -7.09 6.22
N ALA A 131 -2.33 -6.70 5.23
CA ALA A 131 -3.68 -7.21 5.06
C ALA A 131 -3.72 -8.63 4.48
N ALA A 132 -2.67 -9.07 3.77
CA ALA A 132 -2.55 -10.42 3.24
C ALA A 132 -2.04 -11.45 4.26
N ILE A 133 -1.81 -11.05 5.52
CA ILE A 133 -1.33 -11.95 6.59
C ILE A 133 -2.47 -12.90 7.01
N PRO A 134 -2.30 -14.23 6.86
CA PRO A 134 -3.31 -15.20 7.28
C PRO A 134 -3.59 -15.14 8.78
N GLY A 135 -4.87 -15.17 9.15
CA GLY A 135 -5.30 -15.12 10.55
C GLY A 135 -5.14 -13.75 11.22
N SER A 136 -4.87 -12.69 10.46
CA SER A 136 -4.84 -11.34 11.02
C SER A 136 -6.20 -10.96 11.60
N VAL A 137 -6.23 -10.59 12.88
CA VAL A 137 -7.43 -10.11 13.59
C VAL A 137 -7.63 -8.60 13.48
N LEU A 138 -6.68 -7.91 12.82
CA LEU A 138 -6.71 -6.46 12.66
C LEU A 138 -7.82 -6.06 11.69
N ALA A 139 -8.59 -5.04 12.07
CA ALA A 139 -9.57 -4.41 11.20
C ALA A 139 -8.89 -3.35 10.30
N ALA A 140 -9.65 -2.88 9.32
CA ALA A 140 -9.16 -1.92 8.33
C ALA A 140 -8.68 -0.62 8.98
N ASP A 141 -9.43 -0.11 9.96
CA ASP A 141 -9.10 1.07 10.75
C ASP A 141 -7.77 0.92 11.51
N ALA A 142 -7.55 -0.24 12.14
CA ALA A 142 -6.34 -0.53 12.91
C ALA A 142 -5.10 -0.61 12.01
N LEU A 143 -5.22 -1.24 10.83
CA LEU A 143 -4.14 -1.29 9.84
C LEU A 143 -3.78 0.11 9.35
N MET A 144 -4.78 0.92 9.01
CA MET A 144 -4.58 2.31 8.59
C MET A 144 -3.94 3.14 9.70
N ALA A 145 -4.42 3.03 10.94
CA ALA A 145 -3.86 3.72 12.09
C ALA A 145 -2.39 3.34 12.33
N ASN A 146 -2.05 2.05 12.27
CA ASN A 146 -0.68 1.58 12.43
C ASN A 146 0.25 2.17 11.35
N GLU A 147 -0.20 2.22 10.09
CA GLU A 147 0.60 2.83 9.02
C GLU A 147 0.81 4.34 9.25
N THR A 148 -0.16 5.07 9.81
CA THR A 148 0.07 6.49 10.16
C THR A 148 1.16 6.68 11.21
N VAL A 149 1.27 5.74 12.16
CA VAL A 149 2.31 5.73 13.20
C VAL A 149 3.66 5.40 12.59
N ILE A 150 3.73 4.36 11.75
CA ILE A 150 4.94 3.97 11.01
C ILE A 150 5.44 5.14 10.15
N GLY A 151 4.56 5.76 9.37
CA GLY A 151 4.90 6.89 8.51
C GLY A 151 5.40 8.11 9.28
N ARG A 152 4.88 8.35 10.50
CA ARG A 152 5.40 9.41 11.38
C ARG A 152 6.80 9.07 11.88
N SER A 153 7.00 7.86 12.38
CA SER A 153 8.30 7.40 12.89
C SER A 153 9.40 7.50 11.83
N ILE A 154 9.11 7.07 10.59
CA ILE A 154 10.05 7.19 9.45
C ILE A 154 10.40 8.65 9.19
N ARG A 155 9.41 9.55 9.14
CA ARG A 155 9.64 10.98 8.91
C ARG A 155 10.47 11.62 10.03
N GLU A 156 10.25 11.22 11.28
CA GLU A 156 11.06 11.68 12.40
C GLU A 156 12.49 11.17 12.34
N ALA A 157 12.70 9.90 11.98
CA ALA A 157 14.04 9.32 11.80
C ALA A 157 14.82 10.06 10.71
N LEU A 158 14.19 10.32 9.55
CA LEU A 158 14.80 11.11 8.47
C LEU A 158 15.14 12.54 8.89
N ARG A 159 14.27 13.19 9.70
CA ARG A 159 14.57 14.52 10.24
C ARG A 159 15.72 14.51 11.24
N ARG A 160 15.78 13.50 12.12
CA ARG A 160 16.90 13.33 13.05
C ARG A 160 18.20 13.18 12.25
N GLU A 161 18.23 12.34 11.23
CA GLU A 161 19.39 12.17 10.34
C GLU A 161 19.82 13.49 9.69
N ALA A 162 18.87 14.24 9.10
CA ALA A 162 19.19 15.53 8.50
C ALA A 162 19.71 16.58 9.50
N THR A 163 19.31 16.48 10.78
CA THR A 163 19.84 17.34 11.85
C THR A 163 21.26 16.90 12.25
N TRP A 164 21.53 15.59 12.28
CA TRP A 164 22.88 15.06 12.49
C TRP A 164 23.86 15.43 11.36
N GLU A 165 23.37 15.63 10.14
CA GLU A 165 24.18 16.14 9.02
C GLU A 165 24.45 17.65 9.09
N ASP A 166 23.55 18.44 9.70
CA ASP A 166 23.68 19.91 9.84
C ASP A 166 24.51 20.30 11.07
N GLU A 167 24.41 19.57 12.18
CA GLU A 167 25.33 19.65 13.32
C GLU A 167 26.62 18.88 13.02
N GLY A 168 27.39 19.37 12.04
CA GLY A 168 28.64 18.78 11.57
C GLY A 168 29.43 18.05 12.66
N GLY A 169 29.50 16.73 12.51
CA GLY A 169 30.07 15.82 13.49
C GLY A 169 31.35 16.37 14.12
N ALA A 170 31.29 16.63 15.41
CA ALA A 170 32.49 16.74 16.22
C ALA A 170 33.18 15.37 16.17
N CYS A 171 34.14 15.23 15.24
CA CYS A 171 35.09 14.14 15.22
C CYS A 171 35.90 14.17 16.52
N MET A 172 35.37 13.55 17.57
CA MET A 172 36.20 13.01 18.65
C MET A 172 37.02 11.88 18.04
N SER A 173 38.13 12.25 17.40
CA SER A 173 39.18 11.30 17.05
C SER A 173 39.84 10.83 18.36
N PRO A 174 39.81 9.52 18.70
CA PRO A 174 40.49 9.02 19.89
C PRO A 174 42.01 8.86 19.67
N TYR A 175 42.53 9.22 18.50
CA TYR A 175 43.97 9.18 18.23
C TYR A 175 44.59 10.55 18.47
N GLY A 176 45.22 10.66 19.63
CA GLY A 176 45.98 11.82 20.06
C GLY A 176 47.22 12.07 19.21
N ASN A 177 47.70 13.32 19.26
CA ASN A 177 49.09 13.62 19.00
C ASN A 177 49.52 14.83 19.84
N PRO A 178 50.39 14.64 20.85
CA PRO A 178 51.10 15.74 21.48
C PRO A 178 52.36 16.02 20.66
N MET A 179 52.25 16.86 19.62
CA MET A 179 53.45 17.42 18.97
C MET A 179 53.75 18.80 19.58
N GLY A 180 54.52 18.76 20.66
CA GLY A 180 55.29 19.89 21.19
C GLY A 180 56.75 19.48 21.36
N ARG A 181 57.53 19.57 20.27
CA ARG A 181 59.01 19.66 20.30
C ARG A 181 59.37 20.90 21.17
N THR A 182 60.34 20.97 22.06
CA THR A 182 61.77 20.61 22.00
C THR A 182 62.39 20.90 23.39
N ALA A 183 63.33 20.08 23.87
CA ALA A 183 64.64 20.53 24.41
C ALA A 183 65.39 19.34 25.05
N LEU A 184 66.42 18.86 24.35
CA LEU A 184 67.45 17.96 24.88
C LEU A 184 68.46 18.78 25.71
N PRO A 185 68.88 18.35 26.91
CA PRO A 185 70.12 18.82 27.53
C PRO A 185 71.32 17.93 27.14
N LEU A 186 72.43 18.57 26.81
CA LEU A 186 73.75 17.96 26.54
C LEU A 186 74.34 17.32 27.82
N PRO A 187 75.04 16.17 27.75
CA PRO A 187 75.89 15.71 28.84
C PRO A 187 77.33 16.23 28.68
N GLY A 188 77.89 16.69 29.79
CA GLY A 188 79.23 17.26 29.90
C GLY A 188 80.36 16.24 29.74
N HIS A 189 81.46 16.72 29.15
CA HIS A 189 82.73 16.03 29.07
C HIS A 189 83.45 16.06 30.43
N GLY A 190 83.79 14.88 30.95
CA GLY A 190 84.77 14.73 32.02
C GLY A 190 86.20 14.96 31.52
N ARG A 191 87.01 15.67 32.32
CA ARG A 191 88.47 15.63 32.26
C ARG A 191 89.03 15.49 33.67
N ARG A 192 89.82 14.41 33.81
CA ARG A 192 90.90 14.10 34.77
C ARG A 192 90.53 13.86 36.22
#